data_AF-A0A2G8JJF9-F1
#
_entry.id   AF-A0A2G8JJF9-F1
#
_cell.length_a   1.000
_cell.length_b   1.000
_cell.length_c   1.000
_cell.angle_alpha   90.00
_cell.angle_beta   90.00
_cell.angle_gamma   90.00
#
_symmetry.space_group_name_H-M   'P 1'
#
loop_
_entity.id
_entity.type
_entity.pdbx_description
1 polymer ?
#
loop_
_entity_poly.entity_id
_entity_poly.type
_entity_poly.pdbx_seq_one_letter_code
_entity_poly.pdbx_strand_id
1 'polypeptide(L)'
;FIENGDLTNSAEERSRHEETLLNKLSLKKFETVPVRHCSNAYGLVVTHQEGWKIVYSGDTMPCDALVTAGQDADLLLHEATLEDGMDEEAVIKKHSMMSQAIDVGERMNARFIILTHFSQRYPKMPLLPDGVSGKVGIAFDFMRFSLSEVSMLPRFMPTLKHLFAENIQELQENKMKRAEKEFFRLNELIGDVQAR
;
A
#
# COMPACT_ATOMS: atom_id res chain seq x y z
N PHE A 1 3.49 16.40 25.92
CA PHE A 1 2.53 15.61 25.13
C PHE A 1 1.23 15.58 25.92
N ILE A 2 0.09 15.31 25.28
CA ILE A 2 -1.18 15.13 25.99
C ILE A 2 -1.03 13.84 26.82
N GLU A 3 -1.50 13.83 28.06
CA GLU A 3 -1.46 12.62 28.88
C GLU A 3 -2.44 11.58 28.31
N ASN A 4 -2.04 10.31 28.25
CA ASN A 4 -2.88 9.24 27.70
C ASN A 4 -4.24 9.06 28.40
N GLY A 5 -4.43 9.67 29.59
CA GLY A 5 -5.68 9.63 30.35
C GLY A 5 -6.62 10.81 30.13
N ASP A 6 -6.22 11.82 29.33
CA ASP A 6 -7.08 12.97 29.04
C ASP A 6 -8.11 12.61 27.96
N LEU A 7 -9.26 12.10 28.42
CA LEU A 7 -10.38 11.65 27.61
C LEU A 7 -11.47 12.73 27.43
N THR A 8 -11.20 13.97 27.82
CA THR A 8 -12.17 15.06 27.65
C THR A 8 -12.33 15.38 26.16
N ASN A 9 -13.58 15.34 25.69
CA ASN A 9 -13.91 15.34 24.26
C ASN A 9 -14.65 16.62 23.83
N SER A 10 -14.45 17.74 24.55
CA SER A 10 -15.01 19.01 24.10
C SER A 10 -14.39 19.40 22.75
N ALA A 11 -15.13 20.16 21.93
CA ALA A 11 -14.62 20.62 20.63
C ALA A 11 -13.42 21.57 20.79
N GLU A 12 -13.43 22.37 21.87
CA GLU A 12 -12.38 23.34 22.20
C GLU A 12 -11.08 22.66 22.63
N GLU A 13 -11.15 21.63 23.49
CA GLU A 13 -9.97 20.86 23.90
C GLU A 13 -9.35 20.11 22.73
N ARG A 14 -10.18 19.50 21.85
CA ARG A 14 -9.71 18.85 20.62
C ARG A 14 -8.94 19.80 19.72
N SER A 15 -9.49 20.99 19.49
CA SER A 15 -8.85 22.01 18.66
C SER A 15 -7.50 22.46 19.24
N ARG A 16 -7.44 22.68 20.57
CA ARG A 16 -6.20 23.04 21.27
C ARG A 16 -5.15 21.92 21.23
N HIS A 17 -5.59 20.67 21.37
CA HIS A 17 -4.73 19.48 21.31
C HIS A 17 -4.15 19.27 19.92
N GLU A 18 -4.96 19.43 18.88
CA GLU A 18 -4.54 19.39 17.49
C GLU A 18 -3.51 20.50 17.20
N GLU A 19 -3.82 21.75 17.55
CA GLU A 19 -2.90 22.88 17.34
C GLU A 19 -1.55 22.66 18.05
N THR A 20 -1.58 22.14 19.29
CA THR A 20 -0.37 21.81 20.05
C THR A 20 0.45 20.73 19.36
N LEU A 21 -0.20 19.68 18.83
CA LEU A 21 0.45 18.59 18.11
C LEU A 21 1.11 19.10 16.83
N LEU A 22 0.35 19.85 16.02
CA LEU A 22 0.81 20.38 14.75
C LEU A 22 2.02 21.30 14.95
N ASN A 23 1.96 22.22 15.92
CA ASN A 23 3.07 23.13 16.21
C ASN A 23 4.33 22.41 16.71
N LYS A 24 4.19 21.40 17.58
CA LYS A 24 5.34 20.65 18.11
C LYS A 24 6.03 19.77 17.09
N LEU A 25 5.29 19.27 16.12
CA LEU A 25 5.81 18.40 15.06
C LEU A 25 6.07 19.16 13.74
N SER A 26 5.97 20.49 13.76
CA SER A 26 6.10 21.35 12.57
C SER A 26 5.20 20.90 11.41
N LEU A 27 4.01 20.40 11.73
CA LEU A 27 3.02 19.98 10.75
C LEU A 27 2.13 21.16 10.39
N LYS A 28 1.80 21.26 9.10
CA LYS A 28 0.77 22.15 8.58
C LYS A 28 -0.61 21.51 8.74
N LYS A 29 -0.69 20.19 8.54
CA LYS A 29 -1.94 19.44 8.59
C LYS A 29 -1.69 17.97 8.92
N PHE A 30 -2.58 17.37 9.70
CA PHE A 30 -2.61 15.94 9.97
C PHE A 30 -4.06 15.48 9.81
N GLU A 31 -4.33 14.59 8.87
CA GLU A 31 -5.69 14.16 8.54
C GLU A 31 -5.81 12.65 8.63
N THR A 32 -6.96 12.20 9.12
CA THR A 32 -7.41 10.82 8.97
C THR A 32 -8.45 10.76 7.86
N VAL A 33 -8.34 9.78 6.98
CA VAL A 33 -9.25 9.58 5.85
C VAL A 33 -9.90 8.22 6.03
N PRO A 34 -11.24 8.11 6.09
CA PRO A 34 -11.90 6.81 6.13
C PRO A 34 -11.53 5.96 4.91
N VAL A 35 -11.12 4.72 5.13
CA VAL A 35 -10.69 3.80 4.06
C VAL A 35 -11.54 2.53 4.01
N ARG A 36 -11.38 1.76 2.94
CA ARG A 36 -12.24 0.62 2.61
C ARG A 36 -11.67 -0.69 3.15
N HIS A 37 -11.85 -0.92 4.45
CA HIS A 37 -11.42 -2.16 5.12
C HIS A 37 -12.43 -2.63 6.18
N CYS A 38 -12.25 -2.27 7.45
CA CYS A 38 -13.19 -2.54 8.54
C CYS A 38 -13.79 -1.24 9.09
N SER A 39 -14.76 -1.35 9.99
CA SER A 39 -15.31 -0.18 10.67
C SER A 39 -14.19 0.56 11.41
N ASN A 40 -14.15 1.89 11.30
CA ASN A 40 -13.12 2.74 11.88
C ASN A 40 -11.69 2.46 11.34
N ALA A 41 -11.57 2.06 10.08
CA ALA A 41 -10.29 2.03 9.37
C ALA A 41 -9.98 3.39 8.74
N TYR A 42 -8.73 3.85 8.88
CA TYR A 42 -8.28 5.14 8.38
C TYR A 42 -6.91 5.05 7.69
N GLY A 43 -6.77 5.79 6.60
CA GLY A 43 -5.49 6.24 6.08
C GLY A 43 -5.09 7.57 6.72
N LEU A 44 -3.81 7.90 6.67
CA LEU A 44 -3.24 9.11 7.26
C LEU A 44 -2.64 9.99 6.16
N VAL A 45 -2.89 11.29 6.23
CA VAL A 45 -2.23 12.29 5.38
C VAL A 45 -1.54 13.30 6.27
N VAL A 46 -0.22 13.41 6.11
CA VAL A 46 0.64 14.29 6.91
C VAL A 46 1.26 15.32 5.99
N THR A 47 0.99 16.61 6.25
CA THR A 47 1.60 17.72 5.51
C THR A 47 2.47 18.52 6.47
N HIS A 48 3.76 18.66 6.15
CA HIS A 48 4.70 19.42 6.95
C HIS A 48 4.69 20.91 6.59
N GLN A 49 5.15 21.77 7.50
CA GLN A 49 5.26 23.21 7.27
C GLN A 49 6.26 23.57 6.16
N GLU A 50 7.26 22.72 5.93
CA GLU A 50 8.22 22.84 4.82
C GLU A 50 7.64 22.42 3.46
N GLY A 51 6.37 21.97 3.43
CA GLY A 51 5.62 21.70 2.20
C GLY A 51 5.61 20.25 1.75
N TRP A 52 6.41 19.36 2.34
CA TRP A 52 6.36 17.94 1.99
C TRP A 52 5.11 17.24 2.54
N LYS A 53 4.64 16.23 1.80
CA LYS A 53 3.45 15.44 2.14
C LYS A 53 3.72 13.93 2.12
N ILE A 54 3.33 13.25 3.20
CA ILE A 54 3.39 11.78 3.30
C ILE A 54 1.97 11.24 3.48
N VAL A 55 1.68 10.13 2.80
CA VAL A 55 0.42 9.40 2.92
C VAL A 55 0.73 7.97 3.37
N TYR A 56 -0.04 7.48 4.34
CA TYR A 56 -0.02 6.08 4.77
C TYR A 56 -1.42 5.50 4.60
N SER A 57 -1.57 4.44 3.82
CA SER A 57 -2.89 3.92 3.47
C SER A 57 -3.63 3.28 4.65
N GLY A 58 -2.90 2.71 5.62
CA GLY A 58 -3.45 1.64 6.45
C GLY A 58 -3.81 0.43 5.59
N ASP A 59 -4.68 -0.44 6.10
CA ASP A 59 -5.25 -1.55 5.31
C ASP A 59 -6.48 -1.04 4.56
N THR A 60 -6.54 -1.28 3.25
CA THR A 60 -7.65 -0.78 2.41
C THR A 60 -7.69 -1.43 1.03
N MET A 61 -8.89 -1.60 0.50
CA MET A 61 -9.13 -1.62 -0.96
C MET A 61 -8.79 -0.25 -1.59
N PRO A 62 -8.61 -0.16 -2.92
CA PRO A 62 -8.52 1.13 -3.61
C PRO A 62 -9.62 2.10 -3.18
N CYS A 63 -9.18 3.30 -2.77
CA CYS A 63 -10.01 4.30 -2.10
C CYS A 63 -9.78 5.69 -2.69
N ASP A 64 -10.78 6.20 -3.41
CA ASP A 64 -10.70 7.51 -4.08
C ASP A 64 -10.61 8.69 -3.10
N ALA A 65 -11.17 8.54 -1.90
CA ALA A 65 -11.04 9.53 -0.84
C ALA A 65 -9.58 9.69 -0.40
N LEU A 66 -8.83 8.57 -0.29
CA LEU A 66 -7.41 8.61 0.02
C LEU A 66 -6.60 9.24 -1.12
N VAL A 67 -6.89 8.89 -2.38
CA VAL A 67 -6.29 9.50 -3.57
C VAL A 67 -6.47 11.03 -3.53
N THR A 68 -7.69 11.50 -3.30
CA THR A 68 -8.04 12.92 -3.30
C THR A 68 -7.34 13.67 -2.16
N ALA A 69 -7.37 13.13 -0.94
CA ALA A 69 -6.71 13.77 0.20
C ALA A 69 -5.17 13.79 0.06
N GLY A 70 -4.63 12.71 -0.52
CA GLY A 70 -3.20 12.51 -0.72
C GLY A 70 -2.60 13.19 -1.94
N GLN A 71 -3.39 13.87 -2.78
CA GLN A 71 -2.96 14.43 -4.06
C GLN A 71 -1.60 15.15 -3.97
N ASP A 72 -0.70 14.84 -4.91
CA ASP A 72 0.67 15.35 -5.01
C ASP A 72 1.55 15.03 -3.79
N ALA A 73 1.35 13.86 -3.17
CA ALA A 73 2.20 13.39 -2.08
C ALA A 73 3.66 13.21 -2.52
N ASP A 74 4.62 13.57 -1.66
CA ASP A 74 6.03 13.24 -1.88
C ASP A 74 6.29 11.74 -1.69
N LEU A 75 5.56 11.11 -0.77
CA LEU A 75 5.68 9.70 -0.47
C LEU A 75 4.32 9.10 -0.11
N LEU A 76 3.95 8.04 -0.82
CA LEU A 76 2.85 7.16 -0.44
C LEU A 76 3.42 5.84 0.07
N LEU A 77 3.07 5.47 1.30
CA LEU A 77 3.20 4.11 1.81
C LEU A 77 1.85 3.41 1.66
N HIS A 78 1.77 2.41 0.78
CA HIS A 78 0.53 1.72 0.49
C HIS A 78 0.63 0.22 0.80
N GLU A 79 -0.41 -0.33 1.41
CA GLU A 79 -0.55 -1.76 1.60
C GLU A 79 -0.69 -2.47 0.24
N ALA A 80 -0.05 -3.62 0.11
CA ALA A 80 -0.04 -4.43 -1.11
C ALA A 80 -0.10 -5.91 -0.71
N THR A 81 -1.12 -6.25 0.08
CA THR A 81 -1.23 -7.55 0.74
C THR A 81 -1.31 -8.71 -0.26
N LEU A 82 -1.99 -8.51 -1.39
CA LEU A 82 -2.30 -9.58 -2.35
C LEU A 82 -1.53 -9.45 -3.66
N GLU A 83 -1.30 -10.61 -4.30
CA GLU A 83 -0.75 -10.66 -5.65
C GLU A 83 -1.82 -10.33 -6.69
N ASP A 84 -1.36 -9.82 -7.84
CA ASP A 84 -2.24 -9.61 -8.99
C ASP A 84 -2.81 -10.94 -9.51
N GLY A 85 -4.12 -10.95 -9.78
CA GLY A 85 -4.91 -12.13 -10.15
C GLY A 85 -5.71 -12.71 -8.98
N MET A 86 -5.68 -12.07 -7.80
CA MET A 86 -6.45 -12.47 -6.62
C MET A 86 -7.64 -11.52 -6.38
N ASP A 87 -8.28 -11.02 -7.44
CA ASP A 87 -9.31 -9.97 -7.40
C ASP A 87 -10.47 -10.28 -6.44
N GLU A 88 -10.98 -11.50 -6.49
CA GLU A 88 -12.07 -11.93 -5.59
C GLU A 88 -11.62 -11.94 -4.12
N GLU A 89 -10.43 -12.47 -3.85
CA GLU A 89 -9.86 -12.53 -2.51
C GLU A 89 -9.57 -11.12 -1.98
N ALA A 90 -9.15 -10.20 -2.85
CA ALA A 90 -8.96 -8.78 -2.53
C ALA A 90 -10.26 -8.14 -2.07
N VAL A 91 -11.35 -8.32 -2.82
CA VAL A 91 -12.67 -7.78 -2.44
C VAL A 91 -13.18 -8.39 -1.13
N ILE A 92 -13.05 -9.70 -0.96
CA ILE A 92 -13.53 -10.42 0.23
C ILE A 92 -12.76 -10.01 1.48
N LYS A 93 -11.42 -9.97 1.40
CA LYS A 93 -10.54 -9.62 2.52
C LYS A 93 -10.39 -8.11 2.71
N LYS A 94 -10.83 -7.33 1.72
CA LYS A 94 -10.76 -5.87 1.69
C LYS A 94 -9.34 -5.33 1.80
N HIS A 95 -8.47 -5.86 0.96
CA HIS A 95 -7.07 -5.46 0.84
C HIS A 95 -6.71 -5.18 -0.62
N SER A 96 -5.66 -4.39 -0.83
CA SER A 96 -5.19 -4.07 -2.16
C SER A 96 -4.27 -5.15 -2.75
N MET A 97 -4.38 -5.34 -4.06
CA MET A 97 -3.33 -5.99 -4.85
C MET A 97 -2.20 -5.00 -5.16
N MET A 98 -1.04 -5.52 -5.59
CA MET A 98 0.12 -4.68 -5.92
C MET A 98 -0.17 -3.67 -7.04
N SER A 99 -0.76 -4.12 -8.15
CA SER A 99 -1.15 -3.24 -9.27
C SER A 99 -2.12 -2.15 -8.84
N GLN A 100 -3.07 -2.49 -7.97
CA GLN A 100 -4.04 -1.57 -7.41
C GLN A 100 -3.41 -0.51 -6.50
N ALA A 101 -2.47 -0.91 -5.65
CA ALA A 101 -1.73 0.01 -4.79
C ALA A 101 -0.87 0.99 -5.62
N ILE A 102 -0.28 0.50 -6.72
CA ILE A 102 0.46 1.34 -7.68
C ILE A 102 -0.49 2.32 -8.39
N ASP A 103 -1.63 1.85 -8.90
CA ASP A 103 -2.65 2.71 -9.55
C ASP A 103 -3.12 3.84 -8.62
N VAL A 104 -3.40 3.52 -7.34
CA VAL A 104 -3.75 4.53 -6.33
C VAL A 104 -2.65 5.59 -6.21
N GLY A 105 -1.38 5.18 -6.15
CA GLY A 105 -0.26 6.12 -6.08
C GLY A 105 -0.07 6.95 -7.34
N GLU A 106 -0.28 6.36 -8.52
CA GLU A 106 -0.18 7.08 -9.79
C GLU A 106 -1.31 8.10 -9.96
N ARG A 107 -2.55 7.73 -9.62
CA ARG A 107 -3.70 8.64 -9.62
C ARG A 107 -3.58 9.75 -8.59
N MET A 108 -2.94 9.48 -7.46
CA MET A 108 -2.59 10.47 -6.44
C MET A 108 -1.48 11.42 -6.90
N ASN A 109 -0.84 11.15 -8.05
CA ASN A 109 0.38 11.80 -8.50
C ASN A 109 1.48 11.78 -7.43
N ALA A 110 1.58 10.65 -6.71
CA ALA A 110 2.63 10.48 -5.71
C ALA A 110 4.01 10.52 -6.39
N ARG A 111 4.93 11.27 -5.81
CA ARG A 111 6.31 11.36 -6.29
C ARG A 111 7.03 10.03 -6.14
N PHE A 112 6.78 9.33 -5.03
CA PHE A 112 7.28 7.98 -4.75
C PHE A 112 6.22 7.12 -4.07
N ILE A 113 6.23 5.83 -4.39
CA ILE A 113 5.30 4.83 -3.85
C ILE A 113 6.13 3.72 -3.21
N ILE A 114 5.87 3.42 -1.94
CA ILE A 114 6.48 2.31 -1.23
C ILE A 114 5.39 1.32 -0.89
N LEU A 115 5.52 0.12 -1.47
CA LEU A 115 4.63 -0.99 -1.19
C LEU A 115 5.06 -1.67 0.11
N THR A 116 4.09 -1.97 0.97
CA THR A 116 4.31 -2.61 2.27
C THR A 116 3.15 -3.55 2.62
N HIS A 117 3.17 -4.14 3.82
CA HIS A 117 2.13 -5.01 4.35
C HIS A 117 1.84 -6.21 3.44
N PHE A 118 2.91 -6.86 2.97
CA PHE A 118 2.79 -8.04 2.11
C PHE A 118 2.26 -9.24 2.88
N SER A 119 1.49 -10.11 2.22
CA SER A 119 1.12 -11.40 2.81
C SER A 119 2.35 -12.21 3.20
N GLN A 120 2.32 -12.83 4.39
CA GLN A 120 3.36 -13.74 4.88
C GLN A 120 3.64 -14.95 3.96
N ARG A 121 2.75 -15.21 3.00
CA ARG A 121 2.97 -16.20 1.93
C ARG A 121 4.20 -15.88 1.07
N TYR A 122 4.71 -14.64 1.13
CA TYR A 122 5.86 -14.16 0.37
C TYR A 122 6.99 -13.70 1.32
N PRO A 123 7.74 -14.64 1.93
CA PRO A 123 8.68 -14.32 2.99
C PRO A 123 9.95 -13.56 2.54
N LYS A 124 10.13 -13.32 1.23
CA LYS A 124 11.35 -12.72 0.68
C LYS A 124 11.09 -11.50 -0.19
N MET A 125 10.68 -11.71 -1.44
CA MET A 125 10.44 -10.63 -2.39
C MET A 125 9.15 -10.89 -3.17
N PRO A 126 8.17 -9.99 -3.15
CA PRO A 126 6.95 -10.16 -3.94
C PRO A 126 7.24 -10.00 -5.44
N LEU A 127 6.42 -10.66 -6.27
CA LEU A 127 6.45 -10.49 -7.72
C LEU A 127 5.84 -9.14 -8.09
N LEU A 128 6.70 -8.14 -8.32
CA LEU A 128 6.23 -6.88 -8.86
C LEU A 128 5.64 -7.06 -10.26
N PRO A 129 4.60 -6.28 -10.62
CA PRO A 129 4.09 -6.23 -11.98
C PRO A 129 5.19 -5.84 -12.98
N ASP A 130 4.99 -6.18 -14.25
CA ASP A 130 5.83 -5.67 -15.33
C ASP A 130 5.54 -4.18 -15.58
N GLY A 131 6.53 -3.43 -16.08
CA GLY A 131 6.36 -2.02 -16.44
C GLY A 131 6.22 -1.05 -15.26
N VAL A 132 6.50 -1.50 -14.03
CA VAL A 132 6.45 -0.66 -12.83
C VAL A 132 7.31 0.61 -12.99
N SER A 133 6.69 1.76 -12.71
CA SER A 133 7.34 3.06 -12.86
C SER A 133 8.59 3.18 -11.99
N GLY A 134 9.54 4.01 -12.42
CA GLY A 134 10.77 4.30 -11.66
C GLY A 134 10.55 5.06 -10.34
N LYS A 135 9.32 5.11 -9.84
CA LYS A 135 8.89 5.75 -8.59
C LYS A 135 8.52 4.74 -7.50
N VAL A 136 8.44 3.44 -7.83
CA VAL A 136 7.97 2.40 -6.91
C VAL A 136 9.14 1.68 -6.24
N GLY A 137 9.04 1.49 -4.93
CA GLY A 137 9.92 0.66 -4.13
C GLY A 137 9.15 -0.34 -3.25
N ILE A 138 9.87 -1.29 -2.68
CA ILE A 138 9.35 -2.32 -1.79
C ILE A 138 9.94 -2.09 -0.40
N ALA A 139 9.11 -2.10 0.64
CA ALA A 139 9.56 -2.07 2.02
C ALA A 139 10.08 -3.44 2.47
N PHE A 140 11.15 -3.43 3.28
CA PHE A 140 11.66 -4.61 3.97
C PHE A 140 11.73 -4.34 5.47
N ASP A 141 11.69 -5.39 6.27
CA ASP A 141 11.88 -5.29 7.71
C ASP A 141 13.20 -4.59 8.02
N PHE A 142 13.16 -3.67 9.00
CA PHE A 142 14.28 -2.83 9.42
C PHE A 142 14.82 -1.84 8.39
N MET A 143 14.21 -1.73 7.21
CA MET A 143 14.57 -0.72 6.22
C MET A 143 14.41 0.69 6.81
N ARG A 144 15.42 1.53 6.61
CA ARG A 144 15.42 2.93 7.03
C ARG A 144 15.93 3.79 5.88
N PHE A 145 15.24 4.89 5.64
CA PHE A 145 15.64 5.91 4.68
C PHE A 145 15.10 7.26 5.17
N SER A 146 15.81 8.32 4.83
CA SER A 146 15.30 9.68 4.93
C SER A 146 14.48 10.02 3.68
N LEU A 147 13.58 11.00 3.77
CA LEU A 147 12.77 11.44 2.63
C LEU A 147 13.62 11.86 1.42
N SER A 148 14.79 12.45 1.65
CA SER A 148 15.74 12.83 0.60
C SER A 148 16.32 11.62 -0.15
N GLU A 149 16.38 10.45 0.49
CA GLU A 149 16.94 9.22 -0.07
C GLU A 149 15.91 8.35 -0.80
N VAL A 150 14.61 8.63 -0.67
CA VAL A 150 13.52 7.84 -1.27
C VAL A 150 13.72 7.65 -2.78
N SER A 151 14.26 8.67 -3.45
CA SER A 151 14.56 8.63 -4.89
C SER A 151 15.59 7.57 -5.31
N MET A 152 16.37 7.06 -4.36
CA MET A 152 17.32 5.98 -4.60
C MET A 152 16.66 4.60 -4.53
N LEU A 153 15.54 4.44 -3.83
CA LEU A 153 14.91 3.14 -3.60
C LEU A 153 14.55 2.39 -4.89
N PRO A 154 13.93 3.03 -5.90
CA PRO A 154 13.67 2.37 -7.18
C PRO A 154 14.95 1.92 -7.91
N ARG A 155 16.10 2.57 -7.64
CA ARG A 155 17.38 2.23 -8.27
C ARG A 155 18.01 0.96 -7.70
N PHE A 156 17.64 0.57 -6.49
CA PHE A 156 18.08 -0.70 -5.90
C PHE A 156 17.26 -1.90 -6.39
N MET A 157 16.09 -1.67 -6.99
CA MET A 157 15.19 -2.74 -7.40
C MET A 157 15.82 -3.76 -8.36
N PRO A 158 16.62 -3.39 -9.37
CA PRO A 158 17.32 -4.37 -10.21
C PRO A 158 18.27 -5.27 -9.39
N THR A 159 19.02 -4.69 -8.47
CA THR A 159 19.94 -5.42 -7.60
C THR A 159 19.20 -6.35 -6.65
N LEU A 160 18.08 -5.89 -6.07
CA LEU A 160 17.22 -6.71 -5.21
C LEU A 160 16.61 -7.89 -5.99
N LYS A 161 16.09 -7.63 -7.20
CA LYS A 161 15.59 -8.70 -8.09
C LYS A 161 16.68 -9.74 -8.38
N HIS A 162 17.92 -9.30 -8.58
CA HIS A 162 19.04 -10.22 -8.78
C HIS A 162 19.37 -11.03 -7.53
N LEU A 163 19.42 -10.39 -6.36
CA LEU A 163 19.69 -11.04 -5.07
C LEU A 163 18.65 -12.11 -4.72
N PHE A 164 17.39 -11.88 -5.10
CA PHE A 164 16.27 -12.79 -4.83
C PHE A 164 15.83 -13.59 -6.07
N ALA A 165 16.69 -13.72 -7.09
CA ALA A 165 16.33 -14.33 -8.37
C ALA A 165 15.76 -15.76 -8.23
N GLU A 166 16.38 -16.60 -7.41
CA GLU A 166 15.92 -17.97 -7.16
C GLU A 166 14.50 -18.00 -6.59
N ASN A 167 14.19 -17.08 -5.67
CA ASN A 167 12.88 -17.00 -5.03
C ASN A 167 11.82 -16.41 -5.97
N ILE A 168 12.20 -15.44 -6.78
CA ILE A 168 11.33 -14.90 -7.83
C ILE A 168 10.98 -16.01 -8.82
N GLN A 169 11.96 -16.82 -9.25
CA GLN A 169 11.72 -17.94 -10.16
C GLN A 169 10.78 -18.98 -9.54
N GLU A 170 11.03 -19.38 -8.28
CA GLU A 170 10.15 -20.30 -7.55
C GLU A 170 8.70 -19.78 -7.47
N LEU A 171 8.53 -18.48 -7.16
CA LEU A 171 7.20 -17.86 -7.12
C LEU A 171 6.53 -17.83 -8.49
N GLN A 172 7.28 -17.55 -9.57
CA GLN A 172 6.76 -17.58 -10.94
C GLN A 172 6.28 -19.00 -11.33
N GLU A 173 7.07 -20.02 -11.04
CA GLU A 173 6.70 -21.42 -11.29
C GLU A 173 5.45 -21.82 -10.51
N ASN A 174 5.37 -21.44 -9.24
CA ASN A 174 4.20 -21.69 -8.41
C ASN A 174 2.95 -20.95 -8.91
N LYS A 175 3.11 -19.72 -9.41
CA LYS A 175 2.03 -18.95 -10.03
C LYS A 175 1.53 -19.63 -11.31
N MET A 176 2.43 -20.10 -12.17
CA MET A 176 2.05 -20.84 -13.38
C MET A 176 1.30 -22.14 -13.04
N LYS A 177 1.80 -22.94 -12.09
CA LYS A 177 1.11 -24.17 -11.65
C LYS A 177 -0.30 -23.91 -11.13
N ARG A 178 -0.51 -22.79 -10.42
CA ARG A 178 -1.85 -22.39 -9.95
C ARG A 178 -2.76 -22.02 -11.12
N ALA A 179 -2.27 -21.22 -12.06
CA ALA A 179 -3.01 -20.83 -13.25
C ALA A 179 -3.39 -22.03 -14.13
N GLU A 180 -2.47 -22.98 -14.33
CA GLU A 180 -2.75 -24.23 -15.06
C GLU A 180 -3.86 -25.03 -14.37
N LYS A 181 -3.77 -25.22 -13.04
CA LYS A 181 -4.79 -25.96 -12.28
C LYS A 181 -6.16 -25.30 -12.38
N GLU A 182 -6.22 -23.98 -12.34
CA GLU A 182 -7.46 -23.21 -12.49
C GLU A 182 -8.04 -23.32 -13.91
N PHE A 183 -7.19 -23.24 -14.93
CA PHE A 183 -7.58 -23.46 -16.32
C PHE A 183 -8.18 -24.86 -16.55
N PHE A 184 -7.53 -25.92 -16.03
CA PHE A 184 -8.07 -27.28 -16.11
C PHE A 184 -9.42 -27.39 -15.41
N ARG A 185 -9.57 -26.80 -14.22
CA ARG A 185 -10.82 -26.80 -13.46
C ARG A 185 -11.96 -26.08 -14.21
N LEU A 186 -11.68 -24.94 -14.85
CA LEU A 186 -12.67 -24.24 -15.67
C LEU A 186 -13.10 -25.09 -16.89
N ASN A 187 -12.15 -25.75 -17.56
CA ASN A 187 -12.46 -26.58 -18.72
C ASN A 187 -13.32 -27.80 -18.34
N GLU A 188 -13.07 -28.43 -17.19
CA GLU A 188 -13.95 -29.49 -16.67
C GLU A 188 -15.38 -28.97 -16.44
N LEU A 189 -15.54 -27.79 -15.81
CA LEU A 189 -16.84 -27.18 -15.60
C LEU A 189 -17.57 -26.86 -16.92
N ILE A 190 -16.87 -26.33 -17.92
CA ILE A 190 -17.45 -25.99 -19.22
C ILE A 190 -17.86 -27.27 -19.96
N GLY A 191 -17.04 -28.33 -19.91
CA GLY A 191 -17.36 -29.63 -20.49
C GLY A 191 -18.63 -30.25 -19.88
N ASP A 192 -18.78 -30.16 -18.55
CA ASP A 192 -19.96 -30.65 -17.84
C ASP A 192 -21.24 -29.85 -18.17
N VAL A 193 -21.12 -28.56 -18.46
CA VAL A 193 -22.25 -27.71 -18.88
C VAL A 193 -22.66 -27.99 -20.33
N GLN A 194 -21.71 -28.29 -21.23
CA GLN A 194 -22.00 -28.64 -22.62
C GLN A 194 -22.54 -30.06 -22.79
N ALA A 195 -22.32 -30.94 -21.81
CA ALA A 195 -22.83 -32.31 -21.79
C ALA A 195 -24.26 -32.45 -21.21
N ARG A 196 -24.88 -31.35 -20.76
CA ARG A 196 -26.26 -31.28 -20.24
C ARG A 196 -27.18 -30.57 -21.22
#